data_AF-A7MF72-F1
#
_entry.id   AF-A7MF72-F1
#
_cell.length_a   1.000
_cell.length_b   1.000
_cell.length_c   1.000
_cell.angle_alpha   90.00
_cell.angle_beta   90.00
_cell.angle_gamma   90.00
#
_symmetry.space_group_name_H-M   'P 1'
#
loop_
_entity.id
_entity.type
_entity.pdbx_description
1 polymer ?
#
loop_
_entity_poly.entity_id
_entity_poly.type
_entity_poly.pdbx_seq_one_letter_code
_entity_poly.pdbx_strand_id
1 'polypeptide(L)'
;MAMTLSSSASNGYAFILPPEIPTQQGPEGILYDFNDGARLLLPAGDWRVEISDDETGNILFASDIAEGWVISTKKYYVPFRLQVWKKGQSEPLLDHALDMRDKTVLISFPTGTLGDLVGWVPYAERFRQTYGCQVECTMAQPIIDLFAPVYPQLQFYAPENWASQRTHREPPYATWRVGLFFQGDLDKQPFDFRAVGLHRTAGHILGVDPSEIVPDLRVHSPRQIAEPYVCIATQSTSQAKFWNNGTGWHEVIEFLKAQGYRVLCIDKERVVGRGYVWNKIPHGAEDFTGNLPLRDRVALLEHAEFFIGLGSGLSWLAWGCRIPVVLISGFSLPASEFYTPWRVINTHVCNGCWDDVRLNFDHQDYFWCPRHKGTDRQYECTRFITGKQVIGHLRRLISLKSNPFDIKTTALADPNQHAA
;
A
#
# COMPACT_ATOMS: atom_id res chain seq x y z
N MET A 1 -24.88 -10.26 1.48
CA MET A 1 -25.18 -9.57 2.74
C MET A 1 -24.86 -10.53 3.87
N ALA A 2 -23.75 -10.30 4.56
CA ALA A 2 -23.41 -10.89 5.86
C ALA A 2 -22.23 -10.07 6.39
N MET A 3 -22.54 -9.03 7.16
CA MET A 3 -21.56 -8.33 8.00
C MET A 3 -21.34 -9.20 9.24
N THR A 4 -20.24 -9.94 9.28
CA THR A 4 -19.73 -10.54 10.51
C THR A 4 -18.96 -9.47 11.28
N LEU A 5 -19.62 -8.86 12.26
CA LEU A 5 -18.98 -8.02 13.27
C LEU A 5 -18.32 -8.94 14.30
N SER A 6 -17.00 -9.11 14.20
CA SER A 6 -16.18 -9.59 15.32
C SER A 6 -15.83 -8.39 16.21
N SER A 7 -15.95 -8.55 17.53
CA SER A 7 -15.47 -7.59 18.51
C SER A 7 -13.94 -7.53 18.41
N SER A 8 -13.45 -6.61 17.60
CA SER A 8 -12.04 -6.37 17.31
C SER A 8 -11.52 -5.24 18.21
N ALA A 9 -10.22 -5.25 18.52
CA ALA A 9 -9.53 -4.13 19.17
C ALA A 9 -9.63 -2.81 18.39
N SER A 10 -10.23 -2.82 17.20
CA SER A 10 -10.41 -1.67 16.34
C SER A 10 -11.83 -1.08 16.33
N ASN A 11 -12.86 -1.63 17.02
CA ASN A 11 -14.22 -1.04 17.08
C ASN A 11 -14.79 -0.55 15.71
N GLY A 12 -14.47 -1.24 14.61
CA GLY A 12 -14.86 -0.82 13.25
C GLY A 12 -14.03 0.31 12.64
N TYR A 13 -13.05 0.85 13.36
CA TYR A 13 -11.93 1.64 12.86
C TYR A 13 -10.94 0.74 12.12
N ALA A 14 -10.28 1.26 11.09
CA ALA A 14 -9.38 0.46 10.25
C ALA A 14 -8.03 0.13 10.92
N PHE A 15 -7.71 0.77 12.04
CA PHE A 15 -6.41 0.69 12.72
C PHE A 15 -6.56 0.31 14.19
N ILE A 16 -5.45 -0.08 14.82
CA ILE A 16 -5.37 -0.23 16.27
C ILE A 16 -5.53 1.15 16.93
N LEU A 17 -6.40 1.20 17.95
CA LEU A 17 -6.60 2.38 18.78
C LEU A 17 -5.40 2.61 19.69
N PRO A 18 -5.04 3.88 19.97
CA PRO A 18 -3.92 4.15 20.86
C PRO A 18 -4.30 3.79 22.31
N PRO A 19 -3.32 3.55 23.19
CA PRO A 19 -3.59 3.38 24.63
C PRO A 19 -4.40 4.55 25.19
N GLU A 20 -5.35 4.26 26.09
CA GLU A 20 -6.26 5.25 26.69
C GLU A 20 -5.51 6.33 27.48
N ILE A 21 -4.39 5.96 28.11
CA ILE A 21 -3.47 6.84 28.81
C ILE A 21 -2.09 6.77 28.15
N PRO A 22 -1.28 7.85 28.16
CA PRO A 22 0.04 7.81 27.56
C PRO A 22 0.96 6.80 28.26
N THR A 23 1.86 6.19 27.49
CA THR A 23 2.60 5.00 27.93
C THR A 23 3.86 5.31 28.74
N GLN A 24 4.40 6.52 28.64
CA GLN A 24 5.61 6.93 29.34
C GLN A 24 5.28 7.81 30.55
N GLN A 25 6.07 7.65 31.60
CA GLN A 25 5.98 8.45 32.83
C GLN A 25 7.00 9.59 32.78
N GLY A 26 6.51 10.81 33.02
CA GLY A 26 7.30 12.00 33.28
C GLY A 26 7.25 12.41 34.75
N PRO A 27 7.98 13.49 35.10
CA PRO A 27 7.98 14.06 36.46
C PRO A 27 6.63 14.65 36.85
N GLU A 28 6.40 14.80 38.15
CA GLU A 28 5.19 15.41 38.74
C GLU A 28 3.86 14.83 38.22
N GLY A 29 3.83 13.57 37.78
CA GLY A 29 2.62 12.89 37.30
C GLY A 29 2.25 13.22 35.84
N ILE A 30 3.12 13.92 35.10
CA ILE A 30 2.98 14.10 33.66
C ILE A 30 3.12 12.74 32.96
N LEU A 31 2.24 12.43 32.02
CA LEU A 31 2.36 11.26 31.15
C LEU A 31 2.54 11.70 29.71
N TYR A 32 3.34 10.98 28.94
CA TYR A 32 3.57 11.27 27.53
C TYR A 32 3.71 10.01 26.68
N ASP A 33 3.47 10.11 25.37
CA ASP A 33 3.87 9.10 24.37
C ASP A 33 3.78 9.65 22.94
N PHE A 34 4.01 8.76 21.98
CA PHE A 34 3.92 9.05 20.55
C PHE A 34 2.93 8.12 19.83
N ASN A 35 1.89 7.67 20.54
CA ASN A 35 0.86 6.79 20.00
C ASN A 35 -0.33 7.62 19.49
N ASP A 36 -0.44 7.83 18.18
CA ASP A 36 -1.37 8.81 17.54
C ASP A 36 -0.86 10.26 17.58
N GLY A 37 0.40 10.44 17.17
CA GLY A 37 1.12 11.71 17.26
C GLY A 37 1.72 11.91 18.66
N ALA A 38 2.29 13.08 18.91
CA ALA A 38 2.84 13.47 20.20
C ALA A 38 1.68 13.74 21.19
N ARG A 39 1.62 13.01 22.30
CA ARG A 39 0.57 13.15 23.32
C ARG A 39 1.18 13.45 24.69
N LEU A 40 0.57 14.39 25.40
CA LEU A 40 0.83 14.73 26.79
C LEU A 40 -0.48 14.70 27.57
N LEU A 41 -0.45 14.14 28.77
CA LEU A 41 -1.53 14.21 29.75
C LEU A 41 -0.98 14.83 31.02
N LEU A 42 -1.51 16.00 31.37
CA LEU A 42 -1.03 16.82 32.47
C LEU A 42 -1.98 16.71 33.67
N PRO A 43 -1.46 16.51 34.89
CA PRO A 43 -2.25 16.65 36.10
C PRO A 43 -2.56 18.14 36.37
N ALA A 44 -3.44 18.42 37.32
CA ALA A 44 -3.74 19.78 37.76
C ALA A 44 -2.47 20.54 38.18
N GLY A 45 -2.25 21.69 37.57
CA GLY A 45 -1.10 22.56 37.82
C GLY A 45 -1.13 23.83 36.96
N ASP A 46 0.00 24.52 36.88
CA ASP A 46 0.21 25.68 36.01
C ASP A 46 1.35 25.36 35.04
N TRP A 47 1.02 24.78 33.89
CA TRP A 47 2.00 24.29 32.92
C TRP A 47 2.13 25.24 31.74
N ARG A 48 3.34 25.40 31.23
CA ARG A 48 3.63 25.84 29.86
C ARG A 48 4.05 24.60 29.09
N VAL A 49 3.46 24.36 27.93
CA VAL A 49 3.75 23.20 27.09
C VAL A 49 4.22 23.67 25.73
N GLU A 50 5.19 22.96 25.18
CA GLU A 50 5.65 23.10 23.81
C GLU A 50 5.77 21.72 23.13
N ILE A 51 5.27 21.65 21.91
CA ILE A 51 5.56 20.56 20.97
C ILE A 51 6.31 21.20 19.81
N SER A 52 7.54 20.77 19.57
CA SER A 52 8.38 21.26 18.49
C SER A 52 8.85 20.12 17.59
N ASP A 53 9.36 20.48 16.43
CA ASP A 53 10.10 19.59 15.53
C ASP A 53 11.60 19.72 15.88
N ASP A 54 12.20 18.66 16.41
CA ASP A 54 13.57 18.63 16.95
C ASP A 54 14.63 18.82 15.87
N GLU A 55 14.32 18.46 14.62
CA GLU A 55 15.25 18.58 13.49
C GLU A 55 15.30 20.02 12.98
N THR A 56 14.14 20.70 12.92
CA THR A 56 14.03 22.07 12.37
C THR A 56 14.04 23.17 13.43
N GLY A 57 13.79 22.83 14.70
CA GLY A 57 13.63 23.77 15.80
C GLY A 57 12.32 24.58 15.75
N ASN A 58 11.39 24.24 14.85
CA ASN A 58 10.12 24.95 14.74
C ASN A 58 9.18 24.57 15.89
N ILE A 59 8.61 25.58 16.53
CA ILE A 59 7.53 25.40 17.51
C ILE A 59 6.24 25.10 16.76
N LEU A 60 5.73 23.87 16.90
CA LEU A 60 4.50 23.42 16.24
C LEU A 60 3.27 23.80 17.06
N PHE A 61 3.39 23.79 18.39
CA PHE A 61 2.34 24.18 19.32
C PHE A 61 2.97 24.68 20.62
N ALA A 62 2.44 25.76 21.19
CA ALA A 62 2.78 26.17 22.54
C ALA A 62 1.59 26.85 23.24
N SER A 63 1.31 26.46 24.48
CA SER A 63 0.20 27.02 25.26
C SER A 63 0.44 26.86 26.77
N ASP A 64 -0.21 27.72 27.54
CA ASP A 64 -0.39 27.52 28.98
C ASP A 64 -1.59 26.58 29.18
N ILE A 65 -1.44 25.56 30.03
CA ILE A 65 -2.45 24.50 30.27
C ILE A 65 -2.53 24.21 31.77
N ALA A 66 -3.74 24.18 32.32
CA ALA A 66 -3.95 23.87 33.73
C ALA A 66 -3.95 22.36 34.00
N GLU A 67 -4.66 21.60 33.17
CA GLU A 67 -4.78 20.14 33.25
C GLU A 67 -5.28 19.57 31.92
N GLY A 68 -5.10 18.25 31.73
CA GLY A 68 -5.70 17.51 30.63
C GLY A 68 -4.74 17.24 29.46
N TRP A 69 -5.32 17.04 28.28
CA TRP A 69 -4.61 16.52 27.10
C TRP A 69 -4.03 17.62 26.23
N VAL A 70 -2.80 17.42 25.78
CA VAL A 70 -2.20 18.14 24.65
C VAL A 70 -1.77 17.11 23.62
N ILE A 71 -2.28 17.21 22.40
CA ILE A 71 -2.06 16.22 21.35
C ILE A 71 -1.72 16.95 20.05
N SER A 72 -0.64 16.54 19.39
CA SER A 72 -0.26 17.10 18.09
C SER A 72 -1.34 16.87 17.04
N THR A 73 -1.56 17.85 16.17
CA THR A 73 -2.45 17.68 15.01
C THR A 73 -1.87 16.65 14.03
N LYS A 74 -0.55 16.69 13.80
CA LYS A 74 0.14 15.77 12.87
C LYS A 74 0.34 14.40 13.51
N LYS A 75 0.03 13.35 12.74
CA LYS A 75 -0.05 11.93 13.14
C LYS A 75 0.94 11.03 12.38
N TYR A 76 1.57 11.54 11.34
CA TYR A 76 2.71 10.91 10.68
C TYR A 76 4.00 11.17 11.46
N TYR A 77 5.08 10.50 11.07
CA TYR A 77 6.39 10.69 11.68
C TYR A 77 6.83 12.15 11.60
N VAL A 78 7.04 12.74 12.76
CA VAL A 78 7.73 14.01 12.97
C VAL A 78 8.73 13.73 14.10
N PRO A 79 9.97 14.23 14.03
CA PRO A 79 10.93 14.14 15.13
C PRO A 79 10.49 15.06 16.26
N PHE A 80 9.37 14.74 16.93
CA PHE A 80 8.77 15.59 17.94
C PHE A 80 9.69 15.74 19.15
N ARG A 81 9.75 16.96 19.68
CA ARG A 81 10.27 17.25 21.02
C ARG A 81 9.13 17.75 21.91
N LEU A 82 9.00 17.16 23.09
CA LEU A 82 8.01 17.53 24.09
C LEU A 82 8.70 18.28 25.22
N GLN A 83 8.32 19.53 25.44
CA GLN A 83 8.82 20.31 26.55
C GLN A 83 7.67 20.82 27.42
N VAL A 84 7.83 20.68 28.74
CA VAL A 84 6.85 21.15 29.72
C VAL A 84 7.58 21.89 30.83
N TRP A 85 7.20 23.12 31.09
CA TRP A 85 7.68 23.94 32.20
C TRP A 85 6.58 24.14 33.22
N LYS A 86 6.97 24.25 34.49
CA LYS A 86 6.10 24.88 35.48
C LYS A 86 6.14 26.39 35.27
N LYS A 87 4.99 27.05 35.33
CA LYS A 87 4.90 28.49 35.04
C LYS A 87 5.88 29.29 35.90
N GLY A 88 6.69 30.13 35.24
CA GLY A 88 7.73 30.95 35.87
C GLY A 88 9.10 30.28 36.04
N GLN A 89 9.26 29.01 35.68
CA GLN A 89 10.57 28.36 35.60
C GLN A 89 11.23 28.60 34.24
N SER A 90 12.56 28.75 34.24
CA SER A 90 13.35 28.91 33.01
C SER A 90 13.70 27.58 32.35
N GLU A 91 13.92 26.54 33.15
CA GLU A 91 14.27 25.19 32.68
C GLU A 91 13.03 24.31 32.54
N PRO A 92 12.94 23.50 31.48
CA PRO A 92 11.84 22.57 31.32
C PRO A 92 11.90 21.48 32.40
N LEU A 93 10.75 21.18 32.99
CA LEU A 93 10.57 20.06 33.91
C LEU A 93 10.63 18.73 33.15
N LEU A 94 9.99 18.67 31.97
CA LEU A 94 10.12 17.58 31.00
C LEU A 94 10.74 18.15 29.73
N ASP A 95 11.79 17.50 29.23
CA ASP A 95 12.36 17.76 27.91
C ASP A 95 12.69 16.42 27.24
N HIS A 96 11.84 15.99 26.31
CA HIS A 96 11.92 14.67 25.71
C HIS A 96 11.83 14.76 24.18
N ALA A 97 12.95 14.52 23.51
CA ALA A 97 12.99 14.29 22.06
C ALA A 97 12.59 12.84 21.73
N LEU A 98 11.82 12.64 20.66
CA LEU A 98 11.46 11.32 20.17
C LEU A 98 12.73 10.48 19.88
N ASP A 99 12.92 9.40 20.63
CA ASP A 99 14.00 8.44 20.41
C ASP A 99 13.43 7.02 20.46
N MET A 100 13.35 6.39 19.29
CA MET A 100 12.76 5.06 19.13
C MET A 100 13.80 3.94 19.20
N ARG A 101 15.09 4.25 19.37
CA ARG A 101 16.14 3.22 19.38
C ARG A 101 15.89 2.21 20.50
N ASP A 102 15.92 0.94 20.15
CA ASP A 102 15.66 -0.20 21.03
C ASP A 102 14.24 -0.22 21.67
N LYS A 103 13.35 0.70 21.28
CA LYS A 103 11.96 0.76 21.75
C LYS A 103 11.04 -0.07 20.86
N THR A 104 9.95 -0.57 21.43
CA THR A 104 8.87 -1.21 20.68
C THR A 104 7.97 -0.14 20.05
N VAL A 105 7.82 -0.19 18.73
CA VAL A 105 6.99 0.71 17.92
C VAL A 105 5.97 -0.12 17.15
N LEU A 106 4.74 0.37 17.10
CA LEU A 106 3.68 -0.25 16.32
C LEU A 106 3.49 0.47 14.98
N ILE A 107 3.52 -0.28 13.87
CA ILE A 107 3.05 0.18 12.56
C ILE A 107 1.73 -0.51 12.26
N SER A 108 0.64 0.24 12.29
CA SER A 108 -0.70 -0.29 12.04
C SER A 108 -1.09 -0.04 10.58
N PHE A 109 -1.33 -1.12 9.84
CA PHE A 109 -1.89 -1.07 8.49
C PHE A 109 -3.39 -1.39 8.52
N PRO A 110 -4.18 -0.84 7.57
CA PRO A 110 -5.59 -1.16 7.47
C PRO A 110 -5.78 -2.60 7.00
N THR A 111 -6.92 -3.18 7.35
CA THR A 111 -7.37 -4.46 6.81
C THR A 111 -7.99 -4.25 5.42
N GLY A 112 -7.19 -4.32 4.36
CA GLY A 112 -7.68 -4.09 3.01
C GLY A 112 -6.62 -4.26 1.92
N THR A 113 -7.11 -4.42 0.68
CA THR A 113 -6.37 -4.30 -0.60
C THR A 113 -4.92 -4.79 -0.62
N LEU A 114 -4.73 -6.04 -1.10
CA LEU A 114 -3.42 -6.70 -1.29
C LEU A 114 -2.31 -5.80 -1.87
N GLY A 115 -2.63 -5.00 -2.89
CA GLY A 115 -1.63 -4.18 -3.58
C GLY A 115 -1.00 -3.12 -2.69
N ASP A 116 -1.81 -2.49 -1.85
CA ASP A 116 -1.37 -1.43 -0.96
C ASP A 116 -0.37 -2.00 0.06
N LEU A 117 -0.71 -3.15 0.67
CA LEU A 117 0.17 -3.82 1.64
C LEU A 117 1.45 -4.36 1.00
N VAL A 118 1.40 -4.89 -0.23
CA VAL A 118 2.63 -5.30 -0.93
C VAL A 118 3.55 -4.11 -1.18
N GLY A 119 2.98 -2.93 -1.49
CA GLY A 119 3.73 -1.69 -1.64
C GLY A 119 4.23 -1.08 -0.33
N TRP A 120 3.54 -1.26 0.79
CA TRP A 120 3.84 -0.56 2.05
C TRP A 120 4.71 -1.32 3.05
N VAL A 121 4.58 -2.65 3.15
CA VAL A 121 5.33 -3.46 4.12
C VAL A 121 6.85 -3.27 4.01
N PRO A 122 7.47 -3.15 2.82
CA PRO A 122 8.91 -2.88 2.71
C PRO A 122 9.37 -1.61 3.44
N TYR A 123 8.53 -0.57 3.52
CA TYR A 123 8.87 0.66 4.24
C TYR A 123 8.87 0.47 5.76
N ALA A 124 8.15 -0.53 6.31
CA ALA A 124 8.24 -0.86 7.73
C ALA A 124 9.62 -1.44 8.09
N GLU A 125 10.21 -2.27 7.22
CA GLU A 125 11.57 -2.76 7.43
C GLU A 125 12.59 -1.63 7.27
N ARG A 126 12.43 -0.76 6.27
CA ARG A 126 13.27 0.44 6.12
C ARG A 126 13.19 1.32 7.38
N PHE A 127 11.99 1.55 7.92
CA PHE A 127 11.78 2.27 9.16
C PHE A 127 12.51 1.62 10.35
N ARG A 128 12.37 0.30 10.51
CA ARG A 128 13.09 -0.45 11.57
C ARG A 128 14.60 -0.24 11.48
N GLN A 129 15.15 -0.33 10.27
CA GLN A 129 16.58 -0.15 10.02
C GLN A 129 17.04 1.29 10.27
N THR A 130 16.31 2.28 9.78
CA THR A 130 16.63 3.71 9.95
C THR A 130 16.66 4.11 11.41
N TYR A 131 15.66 3.69 12.19
CA TYR A 131 15.48 4.16 13.58
C TYR A 131 16.01 3.20 14.65
N GLY A 132 16.46 2.01 14.26
CA GLY A 132 17.01 1.01 15.20
C GLY A 132 16.00 0.57 16.26
N CYS A 133 14.71 0.58 15.92
CA CYS A 133 13.62 0.20 16.82
C CYS A 133 13.20 -1.25 16.62
N GLN A 134 12.35 -1.76 17.52
CA GLN A 134 11.68 -3.04 17.38
C GLN A 134 10.28 -2.78 16.83
N VAL A 135 9.95 -3.35 15.68
CA VAL A 135 8.71 -3.03 14.97
C VAL A 135 7.73 -4.19 15.02
N GLU A 136 6.55 -3.90 15.58
CA GLU A 136 5.35 -4.73 15.47
C GLU A 136 4.47 -4.17 14.34
N CYS A 137 3.93 -5.04 13.48
CA CYS A 137 3.05 -4.68 12.38
C CYS A 137 1.69 -5.36 12.53
N THR A 138 0.59 -4.61 12.39
CA THR A 138 -0.76 -5.21 12.31
C THR A 138 -1.32 -5.20 10.90
N MET A 139 -1.78 -6.36 10.41
CA MET A 139 -2.40 -6.54 9.09
C MET A 139 -3.20 -7.84 9.01
N ALA A 140 -3.92 -8.09 7.92
CA ALA A 140 -4.69 -9.33 7.75
C ALA A 140 -3.80 -10.58 7.61
N GLN A 141 -4.23 -11.71 8.19
CA GLN A 141 -3.46 -12.97 8.23
C GLN A 141 -2.88 -13.43 6.88
N PRO A 142 -3.61 -13.38 5.73
CA PRO A 142 -3.04 -13.81 4.46
C PRO A 142 -1.78 -13.03 4.03
N ILE A 143 -1.66 -11.78 4.48
CA ILE A 143 -0.51 -10.90 4.20
C ILE A 143 0.62 -11.21 5.17
N ILE A 144 0.31 -11.56 6.42
CA ILE A 144 1.29 -12.05 7.39
C ILE A 144 1.98 -13.31 6.86
N ASP A 145 1.20 -14.28 6.37
CA ASP A 145 1.74 -15.54 5.82
C ASP A 145 2.66 -15.33 4.61
N LEU A 146 2.47 -14.21 3.90
CA LEU A 146 3.29 -13.79 2.78
C LEU A 146 4.59 -13.12 3.24
N PHE A 147 4.55 -12.23 4.23
CA PHE A 147 5.67 -11.35 4.59
C PHE A 147 6.50 -11.80 5.80
N ALA A 148 5.94 -12.56 6.74
CA ALA A 148 6.69 -13.00 7.92
C ALA A 148 7.98 -13.77 7.58
N PRO A 149 8.00 -14.65 6.55
CA PRO A 149 9.25 -15.30 6.12
C PRO A 149 10.23 -14.37 5.39
N VAL A 150 9.75 -13.27 4.82
CA VAL A 150 10.55 -12.29 4.07
C VAL A 150 11.25 -11.32 5.02
N TYR A 151 10.59 -10.91 6.10
CA TYR A 151 11.08 -9.96 7.09
C TYR A 151 11.05 -10.54 8.50
N PRO A 152 11.94 -11.49 8.84
CA PRO A 152 11.92 -12.17 10.14
C PRO A 152 12.24 -11.25 11.33
N GLN A 153 12.78 -10.05 11.08
CA GLN A 153 13.04 -9.04 12.12
C GLN A 153 11.81 -8.20 12.47
N LEU A 154 10.76 -8.24 11.63
CA LEU A 154 9.47 -7.62 11.91
C LEU A 154 8.56 -8.63 12.62
N GLN A 155 7.79 -8.17 13.62
CA GLN A 155 6.81 -9.00 14.31
C GLN A 155 5.42 -8.71 13.74
N PHE A 156 4.72 -9.71 13.22
CA PHE A 156 3.45 -9.53 12.53
C PHE A 156 2.28 -10.10 13.34
N TYR A 157 1.18 -9.36 13.40
CA TYR A 157 -0.02 -9.75 14.14
C TYR A 157 -1.29 -9.43 13.35
N ALA A 158 -2.28 -10.32 13.42
CA ALA A 158 -3.64 -9.94 13.06
C ALA A 158 -4.17 -8.93 14.10
N PRO A 159 -4.92 -7.87 13.72
CA PRO A 159 -5.38 -6.85 14.67
C PRO A 159 -6.11 -7.40 15.90
N GLU A 160 -6.93 -8.43 15.71
CA GLU A 160 -7.68 -9.12 16.77
C GLU A 160 -6.79 -9.89 17.75
N ASN A 161 -5.58 -10.27 17.33
CA ASN A 161 -4.64 -11.08 18.10
C ASN A 161 -3.49 -10.25 18.68
N TRP A 162 -3.27 -9.03 18.18
CA TRP A 162 -2.14 -8.19 18.59
C TRP A 162 -2.10 -7.97 20.10
N ALA A 163 -3.21 -7.56 20.71
CA ALA A 163 -3.25 -7.28 22.14
C ALA A 163 -2.97 -8.51 23.03
N SER A 164 -3.34 -9.71 22.58
CA SER A 164 -3.26 -10.95 23.36
C SER A 164 -2.00 -11.79 23.09
N GLN A 165 -1.37 -11.64 21.93
CA GLN A 165 -0.27 -12.50 21.46
C GLN A 165 1.06 -11.74 21.27
N ARG A 166 1.08 -10.42 21.47
CA ARG A 166 2.30 -9.62 21.35
C ARG A 166 3.42 -10.08 22.29
N THR A 167 4.64 -10.08 21.75
CA THR A 167 5.85 -10.51 22.45
C THR A 167 6.17 -9.58 23.61
N HIS A 168 6.07 -8.28 23.35
CA HIS A 168 6.31 -7.24 24.33
C HIS A 168 5.01 -6.99 25.08
N ARG A 169 5.02 -7.10 26.41
CA ARG A 169 3.83 -6.82 27.26
C ARG A 169 3.68 -5.34 27.60
N GLU A 170 4.73 -4.55 27.45
CA GLU A 170 4.68 -3.10 27.65
C GLU A 170 3.99 -2.43 26.44
N PRO A 171 3.09 -1.46 26.64
CA PRO A 171 2.50 -0.70 25.55
C PRO A 171 3.58 -0.11 24.60
N PRO A 172 3.27 0.07 23.31
CA PRO A 172 4.23 0.65 22.37
C PRO A 172 4.64 2.06 22.80
N TYR A 173 5.89 2.41 22.51
CA TYR A 173 6.42 3.75 22.72
C TYR A 173 5.82 4.76 21.71
N ALA A 174 5.69 4.33 20.46
CA ALA A 174 5.10 5.09 19.37
C ALA A 174 4.22 4.21 18.48
N THR A 175 3.23 4.81 17.83
CA THR A 175 2.37 4.13 16.86
C THR A 175 2.20 4.98 15.60
N TRP A 176 2.49 4.40 14.44
CA TRP A 176 2.30 5.01 13.13
C TRP A 176 1.23 4.26 12.34
N ARG A 177 0.27 4.99 11.77
CA ARG A 177 -0.83 4.41 10.98
C ARG A 177 -0.60 4.69 9.51
N VAL A 178 -0.28 3.64 8.74
CA VAL A 178 0.00 3.76 7.31
C VAL A 178 -1.24 3.41 6.52
N GLY A 179 -1.72 4.33 5.69
CA GLY A 179 -2.90 4.10 4.86
C GLY A 179 -3.10 5.20 3.81
N LEU A 180 -4.20 5.09 3.05
CA LEU A 180 -4.65 6.13 2.14
C LEU A 180 -5.63 7.05 2.86
N PHE A 181 -5.24 8.31 3.06
CA PHE A 181 -6.10 9.32 3.65
C PHE A 181 -6.62 10.25 2.55
N PHE A 182 -7.90 10.15 2.25
CA PHE A 182 -8.57 10.88 1.16
C PHE A 182 -8.86 12.33 1.56
N GLN A 183 -9.47 13.10 0.64
CA GLN A 183 -9.85 14.50 0.84
C GLN A 183 -8.66 15.44 1.09
N GLY A 184 -7.45 15.04 0.67
CA GLY A 184 -6.24 15.82 0.91
C GLY A 184 -5.93 15.97 2.39
N ASP A 185 -6.21 14.96 3.22
CA ASP A 185 -5.83 14.94 4.64
C ASP A 185 -4.31 15.17 4.75
N LEU A 186 -3.91 16.24 5.47
CA LEU A 186 -2.51 16.61 5.73
C LEU A 186 -2.15 16.48 7.21
N ASP A 187 -3.00 15.81 7.99
CA ASP A 187 -2.78 15.55 9.41
C ASP A 187 -2.26 14.14 9.61
N LYS A 188 -2.73 13.17 8.80
CA LYS A 188 -2.33 11.76 8.89
C LYS A 188 -1.27 11.34 7.86
N GLN A 189 -1.02 12.19 6.88
CA GLN A 189 0.06 12.04 5.90
C GLN A 189 0.65 13.44 5.61
N PRO A 190 1.96 13.54 5.32
CA PRO A 190 2.61 14.83 5.08
C PRO A 190 2.26 15.41 3.69
N PHE A 191 2.02 14.54 2.72
CA PHE A 191 1.61 14.89 1.37
C PHE A 191 0.38 14.08 0.99
N ASP A 192 -0.47 14.64 0.13
CA ASP A 192 -1.54 13.88 -0.49
C ASP A 192 -0.93 12.70 -1.28
N PHE A 193 -1.35 11.47 -0.99
CA PHE A 193 -0.82 10.28 -1.64
C PHE A 193 -0.92 10.33 -3.17
N ARG A 194 -1.90 11.08 -3.71
CA ARG A 194 -2.10 11.25 -5.16
C ARG A 194 -0.96 12.03 -5.82
N ALA A 195 -0.22 12.84 -5.06
CA ALA A 195 0.92 13.60 -5.56
C ALA A 195 2.23 12.79 -5.55
N VAL A 196 2.33 11.79 -4.67
CA VAL A 196 3.58 11.03 -4.44
C VAL A 196 3.51 9.56 -4.86
N GLY A 197 2.32 9.08 -5.22
CA GLY A 197 2.06 7.69 -5.59
C GLY A 197 1.57 6.84 -4.43
N LEU A 198 0.77 5.82 -4.76
CA LEU A 198 0.00 5.02 -3.80
C LEU A 198 0.89 4.34 -2.75
N HIS A 199 2.05 3.84 -3.16
CA HIS A 199 2.93 3.06 -2.29
C HIS A 199 3.96 3.92 -1.56
N ARG A 200 4.46 4.99 -2.20
CA ARG A 200 5.52 5.86 -1.64
C ARG A 200 5.04 6.74 -0.49
N THR A 201 3.72 6.97 -0.41
CA THR A 201 3.12 7.66 0.74
C THR A 201 3.48 6.99 2.08
N ALA A 202 3.69 5.66 2.11
CA ALA A 202 4.14 4.98 3.33
C ALA A 202 5.53 5.44 3.79
N GLY A 203 6.48 5.61 2.86
CA GLY A 203 7.80 6.16 3.18
C GLY A 203 7.72 7.58 3.73
N HIS A 204 6.85 8.41 3.15
CA HIS A 204 6.59 9.76 3.64
C HIS A 204 5.93 9.78 5.03
N ILE A 205 4.91 8.94 5.27
CA ILE A 205 4.25 8.84 6.58
C ILE A 205 5.23 8.37 7.66
N LEU A 206 6.14 7.47 7.32
CA LEU A 206 7.13 6.90 8.24
C LEU A 206 8.43 7.72 8.35
N GLY A 207 8.55 8.81 7.57
CA GLY A 207 9.75 9.64 7.57
C GLY A 207 11.02 8.91 7.11
N VAL A 208 10.91 8.02 6.12
CA VAL A 208 12.06 7.32 5.52
C VAL A 208 12.21 7.68 4.05
N ASP A 209 13.31 7.27 3.43
CA ASP A 209 13.47 7.39 1.97
C ASP A 209 12.22 6.83 1.25
N PRO A 210 11.53 7.63 0.42
CA PRO A 210 10.32 7.21 -0.29
C PRO A 210 10.61 6.48 -1.61
N SER A 211 11.88 6.16 -1.91
CA SER A 211 12.25 5.32 -3.06
C SER A 211 11.48 4.00 -3.06
N GLU A 212 10.98 3.62 -4.23
CA GLU A 212 10.21 2.39 -4.44
C GLU A 212 11.04 1.14 -4.07
N ILE A 213 10.45 0.18 -3.35
CA ILE A 213 11.14 -1.04 -2.91
C ILE A 213 10.41 -2.26 -3.44
N VAL A 214 11.06 -3.05 -4.29
CA VAL A 214 10.54 -4.34 -4.75
C VAL A 214 10.76 -5.40 -3.67
N PRO A 215 9.73 -5.90 -2.97
CA PRO A 215 9.92 -7.02 -2.06
C PRO A 215 10.32 -8.28 -2.84
N ASP A 216 11.14 -9.14 -2.25
CA ASP A 216 11.35 -10.49 -2.79
C ASP A 216 10.35 -11.45 -2.15
N LEU A 217 9.24 -11.68 -2.84
CA LEU A 217 8.17 -12.55 -2.34
C LEU A 217 8.34 -14.00 -2.77
N ARG A 218 9.30 -14.30 -3.63
CA ARG A 218 9.49 -15.64 -4.22
C ARG A 218 9.66 -16.69 -3.12
N VAL A 219 9.02 -17.83 -3.31
CA VAL A 219 9.07 -18.96 -2.36
C VAL A 219 10.03 -20.04 -2.82
N HIS A 220 10.61 -19.91 -4.03
CA HIS A 220 11.56 -20.84 -4.62
C HIS A 220 11.01 -22.28 -4.66
N SER A 221 9.73 -22.41 -5.00
CA SER A 221 9.06 -23.67 -5.19
C SER A 221 9.53 -24.36 -6.49
N PRO A 222 9.44 -25.69 -6.60
CA PRO A 222 9.70 -26.37 -7.85
C PRO A 222 8.61 -26.05 -8.88
N ARG A 223 9.03 -25.78 -10.12
CA ARG A 223 8.13 -25.51 -11.25
C ARG A 223 7.18 -26.69 -11.50
N GLN A 224 5.88 -26.45 -11.45
CA GLN A 224 4.84 -27.48 -11.64
C GLN A 224 4.35 -27.60 -13.08
N ILE A 225 4.36 -26.49 -13.84
CA ILE A 225 3.89 -26.43 -15.23
C ILE A 225 5.11 -26.40 -16.14
N ALA A 226 5.29 -27.44 -16.96
CA ALA A 226 6.45 -27.56 -17.83
C ALA A 226 6.40 -26.58 -19.01
N GLU A 227 5.23 -26.38 -19.62
CA GLU A 227 5.06 -25.48 -20.77
C GLU A 227 5.29 -24.02 -20.37
N PRO A 228 5.68 -23.13 -21.32
CA PRO A 228 5.72 -21.70 -21.06
C PRO A 228 4.30 -21.16 -20.85
N TYR A 229 4.13 -20.31 -19.84
CA TYR A 229 2.82 -19.78 -19.50
C TYR A 229 2.86 -18.34 -19.00
N VAL A 230 1.72 -17.68 -19.16
CA VAL A 230 1.47 -16.30 -18.75
C VAL A 230 0.30 -16.29 -17.78
N CYS A 231 0.45 -15.59 -16.67
CA CYS A 231 -0.64 -15.36 -15.73
C CYS A 231 -1.34 -14.05 -16.05
N ILE A 232 -2.67 -14.04 -15.94
CA ILE A 232 -3.50 -12.85 -16.11
C ILE A 232 -4.39 -12.62 -14.88
N ALA A 233 -4.66 -11.35 -14.57
CA ALA A 233 -5.69 -10.95 -13.61
C ALA A 233 -6.62 -9.92 -14.24
N THR A 234 -7.91 -10.24 -14.25
CA THR A 234 -8.95 -9.50 -14.96
C THR A 234 -9.96 -8.86 -14.01
N GLN A 235 -9.92 -9.19 -12.72
CA GLN A 235 -10.85 -8.70 -11.71
C GLN A 235 -10.27 -7.58 -10.85
N SER A 236 -11.14 -6.70 -10.36
CA SER A 236 -10.78 -5.59 -9.47
C SER A 236 -11.96 -5.12 -8.62
N THR A 237 -11.74 -4.16 -7.73
CA THR A 237 -12.71 -3.70 -6.72
C THR A 237 -13.68 -2.61 -7.20
N SER A 238 -13.39 -1.95 -8.32
CA SER A 238 -14.23 -0.92 -8.94
C SER A 238 -14.19 -1.08 -10.46
N GLN A 239 -15.30 -0.85 -11.14
CA GLN A 239 -15.41 -0.99 -12.61
C GLN A 239 -14.40 -0.11 -13.36
N ALA A 240 -14.00 1.03 -12.77
CA ALA A 240 -13.03 1.93 -13.38
C ALA A 240 -11.63 1.32 -13.54
N LYS A 241 -11.28 0.34 -12.69
CA LYS A 241 -10.01 -0.38 -12.75
C LYS A 241 -10.00 -1.51 -13.78
N PHE A 242 -11.17 -1.94 -14.26
CA PHE A 242 -11.26 -2.97 -15.29
C PHE A 242 -10.76 -2.46 -16.64
N TRP A 243 -10.27 -3.38 -17.47
CA TRP A 243 -10.04 -3.11 -18.88
C TRP A 243 -11.38 -3.19 -19.62
N ASN A 244 -12.06 -2.05 -19.78
CA ASN A 244 -13.42 -1.98 -20.32
C ASN A 244 -13.47 -2.03 -21.87
N ASN A 245 -12.38 -2.40 -22.55
CA ASN A 245 -12.41 -2.61 -24.00
C ASN A 245 -13.18 -3.90 -24.34
N GLY A 246 -14.08 -3.84 -25.33
CA GLY A 246 -15.00 -4.94 -25.63
C GLY A 246 -14.35 -6.24 -26.12
N THR A 247 -13.20 -6.17 -26.78
CA THR A 247 -12.50 -7.33 -27.37
C THR A 247 -11.09 -7.54 -26.82
N GLY A 248 -10.58 -6.60 -26.02
CA GLY A 248 -9.18 -6.53 -25.62
C GLY A 248 -8.61 -7.83 -25.03
N TRP A 249 -9.25 -8.38 -23.99
CA TRP A 249 -8.77 -9.63 -23.37
C TRP A 249 -8.81 -10.80 -24.35
N HIS A 250 -9.84 -10.89 -25.19
CA HIS A 250 -9.96 -11.97 -26.16
C HIS A 250 -8.82 -11.93 -27.19
N GLU A 251 -8.56 -10.76 -27.78
CA GLU A 251 -7.45 -10.55 -28.72
C GLU A 251 -6.08 -10.89 -28.11
N VAL A 252 -5.85 -10.47 -26.86
CA VAL A 252 -4.59 -10.75 -26.15
C VAL A 252 -4.42 -12.25 -25.87
N ILE A 253 -5.48 -12.93 -25.41
CA ILE A 253 -5.42 -14.37 -25.12
C ILE A 253 -5.17 -15.17 -26.40
N GLU A 254 -5.86 -14.86 -27.49
CA GLU A 254 -5.63 -15.51 -28.78
C GLU A 254 -4.20 -15.30 -29.28
N PHE A 255 -3.69 -14.08 -29.19
CA PHE A 255 -2.31 -13.78 -29.54
C PHE A 255 -1.32 -14.60 -28.71
N LEU A 256 -1.46 -14.62 -27.39
CA LEU A 256 -0.56 -15.37 -26.50
C LEU A 256 -0.55 -16.87 -26.82
N LYS A 257 -1.72 -17.46 -27.06
CA LYS A 257 -1.83 -18.87 -27.47
C LYS A 257 -1.16 -19.13 -28.81
N ALA A 258 -1.32 -18.22 -29.78
CA ALA A 258 -0.64 -18.32 -31.07
C ALA A 258 0.89 -18.19 -30.95
N GLN A 259 1.40 -17.60 -29.86
CA GLN A 259 2.83 -17.58 -29.51
C GLN A 259 3.28 -18.81 -28.70
N GLY A 260 2.39 -19.77 -28.44
CA GLY A 260 2.70 -21.02 -27.73
C GLY A 260 2.59 -20.93 -26.20
N TYR A 261 2.06 -19.83 -25.65
CA TYR A 261 1.84 -19.72 -24.20
C TYR A 261 0.52 -20.34 -23.76
N ARG A 262 0.56 -21.04 -22.62
CA ARG A 262 -0.64 -21.26 -21.80
C ARG A 262 -1.02 -19.94 -21.12
N VAL A 263 -2.33 -19.68 -20.96
CA VAL A 263 -2.83 -18.42 -20.38
C VAL A 263 -3.72 -18.72 -19.18
N LEU A 264 -3.26 -18.36 -17.98
CA LEU A 264 -3.87 -18.78 -16.72
C LEU A 264 -4.49 -17.57 -16.02
N CYS A 265 -5.80 -17.59 -15.80
CA CYS A 265 -6.47 -16.55 -15.01
C CYS A 265 -6.40 -16.88 -13.52
N ILE A 266 -5.73 -16.03 -12.74
CA ILE A 266 -5.41 -16.28 -11.32
C ILE A 266 -6.21 -15.41 -10.35
N ASP A 267 -7.27 -14.78 -10.84
CA ASP A 267 -8.18 -13.95 -10.05
C ASP A 267 -8.77 -14.71 -8.85
N LYS A 268 -9.04 -14.01 -7.75
CA LYS A 268 -9.71 -14.63 -6.60
C LYS A 268 -11.10 -15.16 -6.96
N GLU A 269 -11.87 -14.35 -7.69
CA GLU A 269 -13.25 -14.65 -8.07
C GLU A 269 -13.35 -14.88 -9.57
N ARG A 270 -14.15 -15.86 -9.99
CA ARG A 270 -14.45 -16.07 -11.43
C ARG A 270 -15.28 -14.95 -12.02
N VAL A 271 -16.15 -14.36 -11.21
CA VAL A 271 -17.15 -13.39 -11.64
C VAL A 271 -17.26 -12.30 -10.57
N VAL A 272 -17.00 -11.04 -10.96
CA VAL A 272 -17.16 -9.86 -10.08
C VAL A 272 -18.01 -8.83 -10.80
N GLY A 273 -18.94 -8.23 -10.08
CA GLY A 273 -19.82 -7.22 -10.64
C GLY A 273 -20.78 -6.64 -9.61
N ARG A 274 -21.57 -5.68 -10.06
CA ARG A 274 -22.65 -5.08 -9.28
C ARG A 274 -23.79 -4.70 -10.22
N GLY A 275 -25.03 -4.79 -9.74
CA GLY A 275 -26.20 -4.46 -10.57
C GLY A 275 -26.24 -5.31 -11.83
N TYR A 276 -26.20 -4.66 -13.00
CA TYR A 276 -26.27 -5.31 -14.31
C TYR A 276 -24.91 -5.50 -14.99
N VAL A 277 -23.82 -5.00 -14.42
CA VAL A 277 -22.46 -5.15 -14.99
C VAL A 277 -21.74 -6.25 -14.24
N TRP A 278 -21.35 -7.29 -14.97
CA TRP A 278 -20.66 -8.46 -14.45
C TRP A 278 -19.50 -8.84 -15.35
N ASN A 279 -18.30 -8.87 -14.77
CA ASN A 279 -17.06 -9.21 -15.44
C ASN A 279 -16.73 -10.66 -15.11
N LYS A 280 -16.52 -11.48 -16.12
CA LYS A 280 -16.23 -12.92 -15.98
C LYS A 280 -14.79 -13.18 -16.39
N ILE A 281 -14.22 -14.27 -15.90
CA ILE A 281 -13.02 -14.87 -16.49
C ILE A 281 -13.17 -14.91 -18.02
N PRO A 282 -12.18 -14.39 -18.78
CA PRO A 282 -12.30 -14.31 -20.23
C PRO A 282 -12.26 -15.70 -20.88
N HIS A 283 -13.09 -15.90 -21.91
CA HIS A 283 -13.09 -17.14 -22.67
C HIS A 283 -11.70 -17.43 -23.26
N GLY A 284 -11.26 -18.68 -23.13
CA GLY A 284 -9.96 -19.14 -23.60
C GLY A 284 -8.87 -19.08 -22.53
N ALA A 285 -9.02 -18.36 -21.42
CA ALA A 285 -8.11 -18.48 -20.29
C ALA A 285 -8.38 -19.79 -19.51
N GLU A 286 -7.33 -20.42 -19.02
CA GLU A 286 -7.42 -21.53 -18.08
C GLU A 286 -7.85 -21.02 -16.71
N ASP A 287 -8.71 -21.79 -16.04
CA ASP A 287 -9.32 -21.39 -14.77
C ASP A 287 -8.44 -21.79 -13.58
N PHE A 288 -7.57 -20.86 -13.18
CA PHE A 288 -6.76 -20.93 -11.96
C PHE A 288 -7.32 -20.00 -10.87
N THR A 289 -8.61 -19.65 -10.98
CA THR A 289 -9.25 -18.74 -10.04
C THR A 289 -9.49 -19.40 -8.69
N GLY A 290 -9.83 -18.60 -7.69
CA GLY A 290 -10.23 -19.07 -6.37
C GLY A 290 -9.53 -18.32 -5.24
N ASN A 291 -10.14 -18.40 -4.05
CA ASN A 291 -9.57 -17.83 -2.83
C ASN A 291 -8.52 -18.76 -2.21
N LEU A 292 -7.40 -18.93 -2.92
CA LEU A 292 -6.26 -19.73 -2.48
C LEU A 292 -5.28 -18.88 -1.64
N PRO A 293 -4.45 -19.51 -0.79
CA PRO A 293 -3.35 -18.84 -0.12
C PRO A 293 -2.49 -18.02 -1.08
N LEU A 294 -2.05 -16.83 -0.67
CA LEU A 294 -1.21 -15.97 -1.53
C LEU A 294 0.13 -16.63 -1.88
N ARG A 295 0.67 -17.47 -0.99
CA ARG A 295 1.88 -18.25 -1.25
C ARG A 295 1.73 -19.19 -2.44
N ASP A 296 0.56 -19.77 -2.65
CA ASP A 296 0.28 -20.63 -3.80
C ASP A 296 0.22 -19.81 -5.10
N ARG A 297 -0.29 -18.57 -5.01
CA ARG A 297 -0.25 -17.61 -6.12
C ARG A 297 1.18 -17.21 -6.46
N VAL A 298 2.02 -16.96 -5.46
CA VAL A 298 3.45 -16.69 -5.65
C VAL A 298 4.17 -17.87 -6.31
N ALA A 299 3.94 -19.10 -5.81
CA ALA A 299 4.53 -20.31 -6.36
C ALA A 299 4.20 -20.51 -7.85
N LEU A 300 3.00 -20.11 -8.27
CA LEU A 300 2.63 -20.08 -9.70
C LEU A 300 3.27 -18.88 -10.43
N LEU A 301 3.27 -17.69 -9.84
CA LEU A 301 3.77 -16.48 -10.51
C LEU A 301 5.29 -16.52 -10.74
N GLU A 302 6.07 -17.03 -9.80
CA GLU A 302 7.54 -16.99 -9.88
C GLU A 302 8.12 -17.78 -11.07
N HIS A 303 7.36 -18.71 -11.65
CA HIS A 303 7.75 -19.47 -12.85
C HIS A 303 7.01 -19.02 -14.12
N ALA A 304 6.12 -18.03 -14.04
CA ALA A 304 5.44 -17.47 -15.20
C ALA A 304 6.42 -16.66 -16.05
N GLU A 305 6.22 -16.65 -17.36
CA GLU A 305 7.08 -15.89 -18.27
C GLU A 305 6.92 -14.39 -18.09
N PHE A 306 5.70 -13.95 -17.81
CA PHE A 306 5.35 -12.61 -17.39
C PHE A 306 3.90 -12.61 -16.91
N PHE A 307 3.47 -11.47 -16.38
CA PHE A 307 2.11 -11.27 -15.90
C PHE A 307 1.43 -10.10 -16.62
N ILE A 308 0.12 -10.21 -16.84
CA ILE A 308 -0.71 -9.13 -17.39
C ILE A 308 -1.86 -8.85 -16.41
N GLY A 309 -1.95 -7.61 -15.94
CA GLY A 309 -2.99 -7.27 -14.97
C GLY A 309 -3.39 -5.80 -14.98
N LEU A 310 -4.21 -5.47 -13.99
CA LEU A 310 -4.83 -4.16 -13.81
C LEU A 310 -4.09 -3.34 -12.74
N GLY A 311 -4.58 -2.14 -12.42
CA GLY A 311 -4.23 -1.42 -11.17
C GLY A 311 -4.80 -2.08 -9.91
N SER A 312 -4.59 -3.39 -9.75
CA SER A 312 -5.10 -4.24 -8.65
C SER A 312 -3.97 -5.02 -7.98
N GLY A 313 -4.26 -5.65 -6.84
CA GLY A 313 -3.25 -6.26 -5.97
C GLY A 313 -2.43 -7.39 -6.59
N LEU A 314 -2.97 -8.13 -7.57
CA LEU A 314 -2.22 -9.21 -8.22
C LEU A 314 -1.06 -8.70 -9.08
N SER A 315 -1.14 -7.47 -9.61
CA SER A 315 -0.01 -6.83 -10.30
C SER A 315 1.15 -6.56 -9.36
N TRP A 316 0.85 -6.13 -8.12
CA TRP A 316 1.87 -5.94 -7.07
C TRP A 316 2.47 -7.27 -6.62
N LEU A 317 1.65 -8.31 -6.48
CA LEU A 317 2.13 -9.65 -6.15
C LEU A 317 3.08 -10.19 -7.22
N ALA A 318 2.72 -10.06 -8.50
CA ALA A 318 3.58 -10.44 -9.62
C ALA A 318 4.89 -9.62 -9.65
N TRP A 319 4.81 -8.33 -9.36
CA TRP A 319 5.98 -7.46 -9.24
C TRP A 319 6.93 -7.92 -8.11
N GLY A 320 6.38 -8.27 -6.94
CA GLY A 320 7.15 -8.87 -5.84
C GLY A 320 7.69 -10.29 -6.14
N CYS A 321 7.14 -10.98 -7.15
CA CYS A 321 7.71 -12.23 -7.67
C CYS A 321 8.87 -12.01 -8.65
N ARG A 322 9.24 -10.75 -8.93
CA ARG A 322 10.34 -10.34 -9.82
C ARG A 322 10.22 -10.90 -11.23
N ILE A 323 8.99 -10.89 -11.76
CA ILE A 323 8.70 -11.20 -13.16
C ILE A 323 8.27 -9.92 -13.91
N PRO A 324 8.38 -9.86 -15.25
CA PRO A 324 7.86 -8.73 -16.01
C PRO A 324 6.35 -8.58 -15.83
N VAL A 325 5.88 -7.35 -15.59
CA VAL A 325 4.46 -7.03 -15.37
C VAL A 325 3.95 -6.04 -16.40
N VAL A 326 3.04 -6.48 -17.27
CA VAL A 326 2.28 -5.64 -18.19
C VAL A 326 1.06 -5.10 -17.45
N LEU A 327 1.08 -3.80 -17.12
CA LEU A 327 0.04 -3.18 -16.29
C LEU A 327 -0.89 -2.30 -17.14
N ILE A 328 -2.13 -2.74 -17.30
CA ILE A 328 -3.19 -2.05 -18.05
C ILE A 328 -4.00 -1.17 -17.09
N SER A 329 -3.86 0.15 -17.22
CA SER A 329 -4.69 1.11 -16.47
C SER A 329 -4.77 2.45 -17.19
N GLY A 330 -5.97 2.99 -17.31
CA GLY A 330 -6.19 4.39 -17.70
C GLY A 330 -6.81 5.24 -16.59
N PHE A 331 -7.36 4.61 -15.55
CA PHE A 331 -7.96 5.29 -14.41
C PHE A 331 -6.91 5.97 -13.51
N SER A 332 -5.71 5.40 -13.44
CA SER A 332 -4.55 5.95 -12.74
C SER A 332 -3.44 6.34 -13.70
N LEU A 333 -2.62 7.31 -13.30
CA LEU A 333 -1.41 7.73 -14.01
C LEU A 333 -0.27 6.72 -13.79
N PRO A 334 0.75 6.66 -14.67
CA PRO A 334 1.86 5.72 -14.55
C PRO A 334 2.63 5.78 -13.22
N ALA A 335 2.68 6.94 -12.55
CA ALA A 335 3.38 7.13 -11.28
C ALA A 335 2.57 6.69 -10.04
N SER A 336 1.30 6.28 -10.21
CA SER A 336 0.43 5.80 -9.13
C SER A 336 0.91 4.47 -8.57
N GLU A 337 1.24 3.52 -9.46
CA GLU A 337 1.72 2.19 -9.12
C GLU A 337 3.26 2.11 -9.13
N PHE A 338 3.81 0.90 -9.12
CA PHE A 338 5.24 0.65 -9.28
C PHE A 338 5.70 0.88 -10.73
N TYR A 339 6.99 1.15 -10.92
CA TYR A 339 7.54 1.27 -12.26
C TYR A 339 7.55 -0.09 -12.99
N THR A 340 7.08 -0.08 -14.22
CA THR A 340 7.30 -1.14 -15.20
C THR A 340 7.43 -0.53 -16.59
N PRO A 341 8.42 -0.95 -17.41
CA PRO A 341 8.51 -0.51 -18.81
C PRO A 341 7.33 -1.01 -19.66
N TRP A 342 6.51 -1.90 -19.10
CA TRP A 342 5.36 -2.52 -19.75
C TRP A 342 4.01 -1.91 -19.33
N ARG A 343 4.02 -0.70 -18.76
CA ARG A 343 2.81 0.07 -18.43
C ARG A 343 2.03 0.43 -19.71
N VAL A 344 0.75 0.11 -19.75
CA VAL A 344 -0.16 0.40 -20.88
C VAL A 344 -1.22 1.43 -20.48
N ILE A 345 -1.14 2.63 -21.06
CA ILE A 345 -2.09 3.73 -20.88
C ILE A 345 -2.40 4.38 -22.23
N ASN A 346 -3.60 4.96 -22.39
CA ASN A 346 -3.92 5.83 -23.53
C ASN A 346 -4.17 7.25 -23.03
N THR A 347 -3.36 8.20 -23.51
CA THR A 347 -3.38 9.61 -23.09
C THR A 347 -4.22 10.52 -23.97
N HIS A 348 -4.86 10.00 -25.03
CA HIS A 348 -5.68 10.77 -25.97
C HIS A 348 -7.14 10.93 -25.51
N VAL A 349 -7.52 10.28 -24.41
CA VAL A 349 -8.87 10.30 -23.81
C VAL A 349 -8.76 10.63 -22.31
N CYS A 350 -9.89 10.78 -21.61
CA CYS A 350 -9.90 10.91 -20.16
C CYS A 350 -9.05 9.82 -19.51
N ASN A 351 -8.19 10.20 -18.59
CA ASN A 351 -7.31 9.31 -17.83
C ASN A 351 -6.99 9.92 -16.45
N GLY A 352 -6.34 9.17 -15.57
CA GLY A 352 -5.83 9.67 -14.28
C GLY A 352 -6.92 10.25 -13.38
N CYS A 353 -8.11 9.64 -13.35
CA CYS A 353 -9.18 10.06 -12.44
C CYS A 353 -8.77 9.86 -10.97
N TRP A 354 -8.00 8.81 -10.66
CA TRP A 354 -7.53 8.49 -9.31
C TRP A 354 -6.60 9.54 -8.72
N ASP A 355 -5.68 10.04 -9.54
CA ASP A 355 -4.59 10.92 -9.13
C ASP A 355 -5.00 12.41 -9.13
N ASP A 356 -6.17 12.73 -9.70
CA ASP A 356 -6.65 14.11 -9.75
C ASP A 356 -7.10 14.56 -8.36
N VAL A 357 -6.30 15.42 -7.72
CA VAL A 357 -6.56 15.95 -6.37
C VAL A 357 -7.88 16.71 -6.23
N ARG A 358 -8.46 17.16 -7.36
CA ARG A 358 -9.75 17.85 -7.41
C ARG A 358 -10.95 16.88 -7.34
N LEU A 359 -10.70 15.59 -7.49
CA LEU A 359 -11.73 14.54 -7.51
C LEU A 359 -11.60 13.67 -6.26
N ASN A 360 -12.72 13.20 -5.74
CA ASN A 360 -12.73 12.30 -4.60
C ASN A 360 -13.26 10.94 -5.00
N PHE A 361 -12.49 9.90 -4.68
CA PHE A 361 -12.91 8.53 -4.90
C PHE A 361 -14.08 8.18 -3.98
N ASP A 362 -15.14 7.61 -4.54
CA ASP A 362 -16.28 7.14 -3.77
C ASP A 362 -16.18 5.63 -3.60
N HIS A 363 -15.84 5.20 -2.38
CA HIS A 363 -15.71 3.79 -2.02
C HIS A 363 -17.02 3.01 -2.11
N GLN A 364 -18.17 3.69 -2.07
CA GLN A 364 -19.50 3.06 -2.13
C GLN A 364 -20.01 2.95 -3.57
N ASP A 365 -19.40 3.67 -4.51
CA ASP A 365 -19.76 3.67 -5.93
C ASP A 365 -18.88 2.72 -6.75
N TYR A 366 -19.38 1.50 -6.97
CA TYR A 366 -18.70 0.53 -7.85
C TYR A 366 -18.53 1.08 -9.28
N PHE A 367 -19.44 1.96 -9.71
CA PHE A 367 -19.46 2.55 -11.06
C PHE A 367 -18.82 3.94 -11.13
N TRP A 368 -17.93 4.25 -10.20
CA TRP A 368 -17.29 5.55 -10.09
C TRP A 368 -16.56 5.92 -11.39
N CYS A 369 -16.98 7.03 -11.99
CA CYS A 369 -16.33 7.65 -13.15
C CYS A 369 -16.64 9.14 -13.08
N PRO A 370 -15.90 9.92 -12.28
CA PRO A 370 -16.35 11.21 -11.76
C PRO A 370 -16.60 12.24 -12.86
N ARG A 371 -15.95 12.10 -14.01
CA ARG A 371 -16.08 13.01 -15.15
C ARG A 371 -17.17 12.59 -16.13
N HIS A 372 -17.46 11.30 -16.28
CA HIS A 372 -18.25 10.75 -17.41
C HIS A 372 -19.26 9.66 -17.05
N LYS A 373 -19.57 9.46 -15.76
CA LYS A 373 -20.56 8.46 -15.32
C LYS A 373 -21.93 8.73 -15.97
N GLY A 374 -22.55 7.68 -16.53
CA GLY A 374 -23.86 7.77 -17.17
C GLY A 374 -23.84 8.41 -18.56
N THR A 375 -22.66 8.58 -19.18
CA THR A 375 -22.51 9.14 -20.53
C THR A 375 -21.91 8.12 -21.48
N ASP A 376 -21.97 8.38 -22.79
CA ASP A 376 -21.34 7.55 -23.83
C ASP A 376 -19.82 7.44 -23.69
N ARG A 377 -19.21 8.30 -22.87
CA ARG A 377 -17.76 8.38 -22.59
C ARG A 377 -17.37 7.66 -21.30
N GLN A 378 -18.30 7.00 -20.61
CA GLN A 378 -18.00 6.26 -19.38
C GLN A 378 -16.91 5.21 -19.64
N TYR A 379 -15.90 5.20 -18.77
CA TYR A 379 -14.70 4.35 -18.84
C TYR A 379 -13.91 4.44 -20.16
N GLU A 380 -13.98 5.57 -20.87
CA GLU A 380 -13.16 5.77 -22.08
C GLU A 380 -11.65 5.56 -21.80
N CYS A 381 -11.22 5.85 -20.56
CA CYS A 381 -9.86 5.64 -20.07
C CYS A 381 -9.31 4.24 -20.31
N THR A 382 -10.15 3.19 -20.27
CA THR A 382 -9.73 1.82 -20.56
C THR A 382 -10.40 1.22 -21.80
N ARG A 383 -11.56 1.73 -22.25
CA ARG A 383 -12.16 1.33 -23.54
C ARG A 383 -11.25 1.62 -24.72
N PHE A 384 -10.51 2.73 -24.69
CA PHE A 384 -9.62 3.13 -25.80
C PHE A 384 -8.21 2.55 -25.69
N ILE A 385 -7.93 1.73 -24.69
CA ILE A 385 -6.75 0.86 -24.70
C ILE A 385 -7.14 -0.37 -25.53
N THR A 386 -6.62 -0.48 -26.75
CA THR A 386 -7.00 -1.54 -27.69
C THR A 386 -6.17 -2.81 -27.48
N GLY A 387 -6.67 -3.98 -27.90
CA GLY A 387 -5.86 -5.20 -27.88
C GLY A 387 -4.60 -5.07 -28.73
N LYS A 388 -4.66 -4.40 -29.89
CA LYS A 388 -3.48 -4.04 -30.70
C LYS A 388 -2.41 -3.27 -29.90
N GLN A 389 -2.81 -2.32 -29.05
CA GLN A 389 -1.87 -1.58 -28.22
C GLN A 389 -1.16 -2.52 -27.24
N VAL A 390 -1.92 -3.32 -26.48
CA VAL A 390 -1.37 -4.26 -25.50
C VAL A 390 -0.47 -5.29 -26.18
N ILE A 391 -0.91 -5.89 -27.30
CA ILE A 391 -0.12 -6.83 -28.11
C ILE A 391 1.19 -6.18 -28.59
N GLY A 392 1.19 -4.89 -28.90
CA GLY A 392 2.42 -4.14 -29.22
C GLY A 392 3.45 -4.15 -28.08
N HIS A 393 3.01 -3.98 -26.83
CA HIS A 393 3.88 -4.14 -25.66
C HIS A 393 4.36 -5.60 -25.50
N LEU A 394 3.45 -6.57 -25.67
CA LEU A 394 3.78 -8.00 -25.56
C LEU A 394 4.82 -8.43 -26.59
N ARG A 395 4.69 -8.00 -27.86
CA ARG A 395 5.69 -8.30 -28.90
C ARG A 395 7.07 -7.78 -28.53
N ARG A 396 7.17 -6.57 -27.97
CA ARG A 396 8.45 -6.02 -27.50
C ARG A 396 9.03 -6.82 -26.34
N LEU A 397 8.20 -7.14 -25.34
CA LEU A 397 8.60 -7.95 -24.19
C LEU A 397 9.09 -9.34 -24.62
N ILE A 398 8.30 -10.05 -25.42
CA ILE A 398 8.65 -11.39 -25.92
C ILE A 398 9.93 -11.34 -26.76
N SER A 399 10.06 -10.35 -27.66
CA SER A 399 11.27 -10.19 -28.47
C SER A 399 12.52 -9.95 -27.63
N LEU A 400 12.40 -9.22 -26.51
CA LEU A 400 13.52 -8.95 -25.61
C LEU A 400 13.93 -10.18 -24.81
N LYS A 401 12.97 -10.97 -24.31
CA LYS A 401 13.27 -12.23 -23.62
C LYS A 401 13.89 -13.28 -24.55
N SER A 402 13.50 -13.26 -25.83
CA SER A 402 14.04 -14.18 -26.84
C SER A 402 15.37 -13.70 -27.46
N ASN A 403 15.92 -12.56 -27.04
CA ASN A 403 17.18 -12.03 -27.60
C ASN A 403 18.37 -12.87 -27.10
N PRO A 404 19.02 -13.68 -27.96
CA PRO A 404 20.07 -14.62 -27.54
C PRO A 404 21.41 -13.93 -27.20
N PHE A 405 21.53 -12.63 -27.42
CA PHE A 405 22.79 -11.89 -27.25
C PHE A 405 22.78 -10.91 -26.07
N ASP A 406 21.70 -10.85 -25.29
CA ASP A 406 21.54 -9.97 -24.12
C ASP A 406 21.90 -8.48 -24.42
N ILE A 407 21.70 -8.06 -25.68
CA ILE A 407 22.10 -6.72 -26.15
C ILE A 407 21.14 -5.68 -25.55
N LYS A 408 21.62 -4.96 -24.53
CA LYS A 408 21.00 -3.75 -23.99
C LYS A 408 21.23 -2.58 -24.96
N THR A 409 20.42 -2.46 -26.01
CA THR A 409 20.41 -1.21 -26.80
C THR A 409 19.74 -0.11 -25.99
N THR A 410 20.25 1.12 -26.04
CA THR A 410 19.67 2.31 -25.37
C THR A 410 18.21 2.62 -25.76
N ALA A 411 17.68 1.98 -26.81
CA ALA A 411 16.30 2.11 -27.26
C ALA A 411 15.33 1.05 -26.68
N LEU A 412 15.82 0.00 -26.04
CA LEU A 412 15.01 -1.11 -25.54
C LEU A 412 15.20 -1.23 -24.02
N ALA A 413 14.11 -1.12 -23.27
CA ALA A 413 14.11 -1.27 -21.82
C ALA A 413 14.55 -2.70 -21.42
N ASP A 414 15.26 -2.82 -20.30
CA ASP A 414 15.54 -4.13 -19.70
C ASP A 414 14.20 -4.78 -19.30
N PRO A 415 13.90 -6.01 -19.75
CA PRO A 415 12.59 -6.62 -19.52
C PRO A 415 12.30 -6.85 -18.03
N ASN A 416 13.35 -6.94 -17.21
CA ASN A 416 13.29 -7.09 -15.76
C ASN A 416 13.62 -5.77 -15.05
N GLN A 417 13.59 -4.63 -15.75
CA GLN A 417 13.84 -3.34 -15.13
C GLN A 417 12.74 -3.05 -14.10
N HIS A 418 13.16 -2.95 -12.85
CA HIS A 418 12.39 -2.33 -11.78
C HIS A 418 12.98 -0.94 -11.50
N ALA A 419 12.24 -0.04 -10.85
CA ALA A 419 12.83 1.22 -10.42
C ALA A 419 14.07 0.93 -9.54
N ALA A 420 15.12 1.75 -9.71
CA ALA A 420 16.38 1.62 -8.99
C ALA A 420 16.22 1.97 -7.50
#